data_AF-A0A372LBP2-F1
#
_entry.id   AF-A0A372LBP2-F1
#
_cell.length_a   1.000
_cell.length_b   1.000
_cell.length_c   1.000
_cell.angle_alpha   90.00
_cell.angle_beta   90.00
_cell.angle_gamma   90.00
#
_symmetry.space_group_name_H-M   'P 1'
#
loop_
_entity.id
_entity.type
_entity.pdbx_description
1 polymer ?
#
loop_
_entity_poly.entity_id
_entity_poly.type
_entity_poly.pdbx_seq_one_letter_code
_entity_poly.pdbx_strand_id
1 'polypeptide(L)' 'MGRNSIHHNRDKNKQKLPQVPKNLKRDGLDVEYSSELADHEDIEAQARSRAADERARNRQRNR' A
#
# COMPACT_ATOMS: atom_id res chain seq x y z
N MET A 1 24.64 13.94 -24.68
CA MET A 1 23.60 13.19 -25.43
C MET A 1 22.58 12.70 -24.40
N GLY A 2 21.50 13.41 -24.07
CA GLY A 2 20.37 13.75 -24.94
C GLY A 2 19.13 12.98 -24.46
N ARG A 3 18.40 13.53 -23.46
CA ARG A 3 16.99 13.20 -23.18
C ARG A 3 16.25 14.46 -22.75
N ASN A 4 16.15 15.33 -23.72
CA ASN A 4 15.20 16.41 -23.86
C ASN A 4 13.79 15.81 -24.10
N SER A 5 13.05 15.57 -23.02
CA SER A 5 11.58 15.50 -23.09
C SER A 5 11.02 16.87 -22.69
N ILE A 6 11.10 17.80 -23.65
CA ILE A 6 10.23 18.97 -23.72
C ILE A 6 8.81 18.44 -24.00
N HIS A 7 7.76 19.14 -23.51
CA HIS A 7 6.31 18.92 -23.72
C HIS A 7 5.59 18.11 -22.61
N HIS A 8 4.62 18.58 -21.82
CA HIS A 8 3.81 19.81 -21.79
C HIS A 8 3.46 20.17 -20.33
N ASN A 9 3.19 21.46 -20.08
CA ASN A 9 2.39 21.93 -18.94
C ASN A 9 0.99 21.32 -19.02
N ARG A 10 0.82 20.05 -18.61
CA ARG A 10 -0.50 19.53 -18.27
C ARG A 10 -0.85 20.13 -16.92
N ASP A 11 -1.90 20.91 -16.92
CA ASP A 11 -2.44 21.66 -15.80
C ASP A 11 -2.14 20.98 -14.47
N LYS A 12 -1.58 21.74 -13.53
CA LYS A 12 -1.27 21.30 -12.16
C LYS A 12 -2.53 20.97 -11.35
N ASN A 13 -3.65 20.68 -12.01
CA ASN A 13 -4.84 20.08 -11.42
C ASN A 13 -4.56 18.59 -11.14
N LYS A 14 -3.54 18.33 -10.30
CA LYS A 14 -3.33 17.04 -9.65
C LYS A 14 -4.38 16.92 -8.55
N GLN A 15 -5.65 16.82 -8.90
CA GLN A 15 -6.63 16.29 -7.96
C GLN A 15 -6.13 14.89 -7.62
N LYS A 16 -5.52 14.73 -6.44
CA LYS A 16 -5.19 13.41 -5.92
C LYS A 16 -6.54 12.76 -5.67
N LEU A 17 -7.00 11.93 -6.59
CA LEU A 17 -8.14 11.06 -6.31
C LEU A 17 -7.71 10.23 -5.10
N PRO A 18 -8.31 10.45 -3.92
CA PRO A 18 -7.96 9.65 -2.77
C PRO A 18 -8.34 8.21 -3.11
N GLN A 19 -7.50 7.26 -2.70
CA GLN A 19 -7.78 5.83 -2.87
C GLN A 19 -9.16 5.44 -2.28
N VAL A 20 -9.65 6.23 -1.32
CA VAL A 20 -10.92 6.05 -0.64
C VAL A 20 -11.73 7.36 -0.64
N PRO A 21 -13.01 7.35 -1.08
CA PRO A 21 -13.94 8.48 -0.99
C PRO A 21 -14.05 9.06 0.43
N LYS A 22 -14.33 10.37 0.55
CA LYS A 22 -14.30 11.09 1.85
C LYS A 22 -15.22 10.48 2.91
N ASN A 23 -16.39 10.01 2.53
CA ASN A 23 -17.39 9.38 3.40
C ASN A 23 -17.04 7.93 3.81
N LEU A 24 -16.07 7.30 3.14
CA LEU A 24 -15.60 5.95 3.43
C LEU A 24 -14.23 5.97 4.14
N LYS A 25 -13.71 7.16 4.46
CA LYS A 25 -12.51 7.28 5.26
C LYS A 25 -12.84 6.91 6.70
N ARG A 26 -12.18 5.86 7.17
CA ARG A 26 -12.15 5.50 8.59
C ARG A 26 -11.19 6.44 9.31
N ASP A 27 -11.58 6.91 10.49
CA ASP A 27 -10.80 7.85 11.32
C ASP A 27 -9.59 7.21 12.02
N GLY A 28 -9.24 5.97 11.65
CA GLY A 28 -8.13 5.23 12.25
C GLY A 28 -8.49 4.73 13.65
N LEU A 29 -9.47 3.83 13.74
CA LEU A 29 -9.72 3.11 14.98
C LEU A 29 -8.55 2.17 15.26
N ASP A 30 -7.85 2.40 16.37
CA ASP A 30 -6.83 1.49 16.88
C ASP A 30 -7.55 0.32 17.56
N VAL A 31 -7.73 -0.77 16.81
CA VAL A 31 -8.32 -2.02 17.32
C VAL A 31 -7.21 -3.06 17.43
N GLU A 32 -7.06 -3.66 18.59
CA GLU A 32 -6.06 -4.71 18.82
C GLU A 32 -6.45 -6.02 18.12
N TYR A 33 -5.43 -6.69 17.57
CA TYR A 33 -5.61 -8.01 16.97
C TYR A 33 -5.93 -9.05 18.06
N SER A 34 -7.02 -9.80 17.86
CA SER A 34 -7.36 -10.97 18.68
C SER A 34 -7.27 -12.23 17.83
N SER A 35 -6.42 -13.19 18.24
CA SER A 35 -6.26 -14.47 17.53
C SER A 35 -7.49 -15.37 17.64
N GLU A 36 -8.27 -15.24 18.72
CA GLU A 36 -9.46 -16.07 18.97
C GLU A 36 -10.65 -15.65 18.10
N LEU A 37 -10.67 -14.39 17.67
CA LEU A 37 -11.70 -13.84 16.79
C LEU A 37 -11.30 -13.87 15.31
N ALA A 38 -10.05 -14.22 15.03
CA ALA A 38 -9.53 -14.27 13.67
C ALA A 38 -10.18 -15.43 12.90
N ASP A 39 -10.70 -15.12 11.72
CA ASP A 39 -11.22 -16.16 10.83
C ASP A 39 -10.09 -16.78 9.99
N HIS A 40 -10.47 -17.71 9.12
CA HIS A 40 -9.52 -18.37 8.24
C HIS A 40 -8.83 -17.38 7.28
N GLU A 41 -9.56 -16.39 6.77
CA GLU A 41 -9.03 -15.41 5.83
C GLU A 41 -7.99 -14.51 6.49
N ASP A 42 -8.22 -14.10 7.74
CA ASP A 42 -7.28 -13.34 8.55
C ASP A 42 -5.96 -14.08 8.73
N ILE A 43 -6.02 -15.38 9.05
CA ILE A 43 -4.83 -16.22 9.23
C ILE A 43 -4.03 -16.33 7.92
N GLU A 44 -4.71 -16.60 6.81
CA GLU A 44 -4.06 -16.68 5.50
C GLU A 44 -3.45 -15.32 5.09
N ALA A 45 -4.15 -14.22 5.35
CA ALA A 45 -3.66 -12.88 5.05
C ALA A 45 -2.36 -12.58 5.81
N GLN A 46 -2.27 -12.95 7.09
CA GLN A 46 -1.04 -12.83 7.86
C GLN A 46 0.10 -13.67 7.28
N ALA A 47 -0.17 -14.92 6.91
CA ALA A 47 0.83 -15.79 6.29
C ALA A 47 1.35 -15.21 4.96
N ARG A 48 0.44 -14.69 4.12
CA ARG A 48 0.80 -14.02 2.85
C ARG A 48 1.62 -12.76 3.09
N SER A 49 1.28 -11.96 4.09
CA SER A 49 2.04 -10.74 4.45
C SER A 49 3.47 -11.09 4.85
N ARG A 50 3.65 -12.07 5.74
CA ARG A 50 4.99 -12.52 6.18
C ARG A 50 5.85 -12.98 5.00
N ALA A 51 5.29 -13.78 4.10
CA ALA A 51 5.99 -14.23 2.90
C ALA A 51 6.34 -13.07 1.94
N ALA A 52 5.51 -12.03 1.84
CA ALA A 52 5.83 -10.83 1.07
C ALA A 52 6.99 -10.04 1.70
N ASP A 53 6.99 -9.88 3.02
CA ASP A 53 8.06 -9.19 3.76
C ASP A 53 9.39 -9.90 3.61
N GLU A 54 9.42 -11.23 3.71
CA GLU A 54 10.62 -12.03 3.47
C GLU A 54 11.17 -11.82 2.06
N ARG A 55 10.29 -11.85 1.04
CA ARG A 55 10.70 -11.56 -0.35
C ARG A 55 11.27 -10.15 -0.49
N ALA A 56 10.65 -9.15 0.12
CA ALA A 56 11.12 -7.77 0.07
C ALA A 56 12.49 -7.62 0.77
N ARG A 57 12.66 -8.21 1.95
CA ARG A 57 13.94 -8.22 2.69
C ARG A 57 15.05 -8.90 1.90
N ASN A 58 14.77 -10.04 1.27
CA ASN A 58 15.75 -10.73 0.43
C ASN A 58 16.19 -9.89 -0.77
N ARG A 59 15.24 -9.18 -1.41
CA ARG A 59 15.58 -8.24 -2.49
C ARG A 59 16.42 -7.06 -2.01
N GLN A 60 16.18 -6.56 -0.80
CA GLN A 60 16.98 -5.48 -0.21
C GLN A 60 18.40 -5.94 0.13
N ARG A 61 18.56 -7.17 0.62
CA ARG A 61 19.87 -7.75 0.93
C ARG A 61 20.72 -8.04 -0.32
N ASN A 62 20.07 -8.37 -1.43
CA ASN A 62 20.74 -8.67 -2.70
C ASN A 62 20.96 -7.42 -3.59
N ARG A 63 20.69 -6.22 -3.06
CA ARG A 63 21.00 -4.93 -3.69
C ARG A 63 22.29 -4.37 -3.11
#